data_AF-A0A2N1PDT4-F1
#
_entry.id   AF-A0A2N1PDT4-F1
#
_cell.length_a   1.000
_cell.length_b   1.000
_cell.length_c   1.000
_cell.angle_alpha   90.00
_cell.angle_beta   90.00
_cell.angle_gamma   90.00
#
_symmetry.space_group_name_H-M   'P 1'
#
loop_
_entity.id
_entity.type
_entity.pdbx_description
1 polymer ?
#
loop_
_entity_poly.entity_id
_entity_poly.type
_entity_poly.pdbx_seq_one_letter_code
_entity_poly.pdbx_strand_id
1 'polypeptide(L)'
;LLFRRKRVLIGASLLRVFGLITLNAVPFVVFLALGITLTGEDLIFVIAMTLFASTFMLWVPTPGASGGTEWAFTVIFSTLITGATAVLITSMLLWRFVTYYFGMFIGFIAYIILRKRGI
;
A
#
# COMPACT_ATOMS: atom_id res chain seq x y z
N LEU A 1 29.68 1.58 2.89
CA LEU A 1 29.51 0.71 4.08
C LEU A 1 28.61 -0.52 3.82
N LEU A 2 27.50 -0.43 3.07
CA LEU A 2 26.62 -1.60 2.79
C LEU A 2 27.31 -2.78 2.06
N PHE A 3 28.15 -2.53 1.06
CA PHE A 3 28.79 -3.60 0.26
C PHE A 3 29.84 -4.43 1.03
N ARG A 4 30.27 -3.98 2.22
CA ARG A 4 31.25 -4.70 3.05
C ARG A 4 30.65 -5.90 3.79
N ARG A 5 29.34 -5.90 4.05
CA ARG A 5 28.65 -6.98 4.78
C ARG A 5 27.56 -7.61 3.92
N LYS A 6 27.97 -8.50 3.00
CA LYS A 6 27.09 -9.19 2.04
C LYS A 6 25.89 -9.89 2.72
N ARG A 7 26.08 -10.48 3.91
CA ARG A 7 25.00 -11.12 4.69
C ARG A 7 23.93 -10.13 5.16
N VAL A 8 24.34 -8.95 5.63
CA VAL A 8 23.42 -7.90 6.10
C VAL A 8 22.66 -7.30 4.91
N LEU A 9 23.35 -7.11 3.77
CA LEU A 9 22.73 -6.65 2.54
C LEU A 9 21.64 -7.61 2.07
N ILE A 10 21.94 -8.91 1.96
CA ILE A 10 20.97 -9.92 1.51
C ILE A 10 19.80 -10.00 2.49
N GLY A 11 20.06 -10.06 3.79
CA GLY A 11 19.01 -10.11 4.81
C GLY A 11 18.08 -8.89 4.77
N ALA A 12 18.64 -7.68 4.69
CA ALA A 12 17.86 -6.45 4.61
C ALA A 12 17.05 -6.35 3.31
N SER A 13 17.63 -6.76 2.17
CA SER A 13 16.93 -6.78 0.89
C SER A 13 15.76 -7.76 0.90
N LEU A 14 15.95 -8.98 1.42
CA LEU A 14 14.88 -9.97 1.54
C LEU A 14 13.77 -9.48 2.47
N LEU A 15 14.12 -8.91 3.62
CA LEU A 15 13.16 -8.32 4.53
C LEU A 15 12.36 -7.19 3.85
N ARG A 16 13.03 -6.37 3.03
CA ARG A 16 12.38 -5.30 2.28
C ARG A 16 11.41 -5.85 1.23
N VAL A 17 11.80 -6.88 0.49
CA VAL A 17 10.93 -7.54 -0.50
C VAL A 17 9.71 -8.14 0.19
N PHE A 18 9.89 -8.84 1.31
CA PHE A 18 8.78 -9.39 2.10
C PHE A 18 7.85 -8.28 2.57
N GLY A 19 8.39 -7.19 3.14
CA GLY A 19 7.59 -6.05 3.57
C GLY A 19 6.82 -5.38 2.41
N LEU A 20 7.39 -5.33 1.21
CA LEU A 20 6.69 -4.84 0.01
C LEU A 20 5.55 -5.78 -0.39
N ILE A 21 5.75 -7.10 -0.37
CA ILE A 21 4.69 -8.07 -0.67
C ILE A 21 3.52 -7.88 0.31
N THR A 22 3.80 -7.82 1.62
CA THR A 22 2.77 -7.61 2.64
C THR A 22 2.04 -6.28 2.46
N LEU A 23 2.78 -5.20 2.17
CA LEU A 23 2.19 -3.88 1.96
C LEU A 23 1.26 -3.84 0.72
N ASN A 24 1.65 -4.52 -0.36
CA ASN A 24 0.88 -4.58 -1.60
C ASN A 24 -0.25 -5.63 -1.55
N ALA A 25 -0.28 -6.48 -0.53
CA ALA A 25 -1.40 -7.40 -0.27
C ALA A 25 -2.56 -6.73 0.49
N VAL A 26 -2.37 -5.53 1.04
CA VAL A 26 -3.41 -4.82 1.81
C VAL A 26 -4.72 -4.63 1.03
N PRO A 27 -4.72 -4.21 -0.26
CA PRO A 27 -5.94 -4.09 -1.03
C PRO A 27 -6.75 -5.38 -1.14
N PHE A 28 -6.10 -6.54 -1.19
CA PHE A 28 -6.78 -7.84 -1.22
C PHE A 28 -7.64 -8.05 0.04
N VAL A 29 -7.08 -7.76 1.21
CA VAL A 29 -7.80 -7.85 2.49
C VAL A 29 -8.93 -6.82 2.55
N VAL A 30 -8.71 -5.61 2.02
CA VAL A 30 -9.74 -4.57 1.95
C VAL A 30 -10.90 -5.00 1.05
N PHE A 31 -10.64 -5.60 -0.11
CA PHE A 31 -11.67 -6.10 -0.99
C PHE A 31 -12.50 -7.21 -0.33
N LEU A 32 -11.87 -8.15 0.36
CA LEU A 32 -12.56 -9.18 1.14
C LEU A 32 -13.43 -8.55 2.25
N ALA A 33 -12.93 -7.52 2.95
CA ALA A 33 -13.68 -6.82 3.99
C ALA A 33 -14.90 -6.07 3.45
N LEU A 34 -14.88 -5.65 2.18
CA LEU A 34 -16.00 -5.01 1.50
C LEU A 34 -17.00 -6.02 0.89
N GLY A 35 -16.82 -7.32 1.13
CA GLY A 35 -17.71 -8.37 0.65
C GLY A 35 -17.46 -8.79 -0.80
N ILE A 36 -16.32 -8.41 -1.39
CA ILE A 36 -15.93 -8.86 -2.72
C ILE A 36 -15.40 -10.28 -2.62
N THR A 37 -16.01 -11.21 -3.35
CA THR A 37 -15.57 -12.60 -3.41
C THR A 37 -14.31 -12.71 -4.27
N LEU A 38 -13.15 -12.73 -3.62
CA LEU A 38 -11.87 -13.00 -4.26
C LEU A 38 -11.37 -14.38 -3.86
N THR A 39 -10.74 -15.08 -4.79
CA THR A 39 -10.10 -16.37 -4.55
C THR A 39 -8.63 -16.17 -4.19
N GLY A 40 -7.97 -17.23 -3.68
CA GLY A 40 -6.53 -17.19 -3.41
C GLY A 40 -5.68 -16.99 -4.67
N GLU A 41 -6.23 -17.31 -5.85
CA GLU A 41 -5.55 -17.11 -7.15
C GLU A 41 -5.47 -15.62 -7.51
N ASP A 42 -6.46 -14.83 -7.10
CA ASP A 42 -6.51 -13.38 -7.33
C ASP A 42 -5.49 -12.61 -6.48
N LEU A 43 -4.95 -13.21 -5.42
CA LEU A 43 -3.99 -12.55 -4.52
C LEU A 43 -2.76 -12.04 -5.27
N ILE A 44 -2.18 -12.88 -6.13
CA ILE A 44 -0.99 -12.52 -6.91
C ILE A 44 -1.32 -11.38 -7.87
N PHE A 45 -2.49 -11.42 -8.50
CA PHE A 45 -2.97 -10.38 -9.40
C PHE A 45 -3.14 -9.05 -8.67
N VAL A 46 -3.80 -9.06 -7.51
CA VAL A 46 -4.01 -7.84 -6.70
C VAL A 46 -2.69 -7.25 -6.23
N ILE A 47 -1.73 -8.08 -5.80
CA ILE A 47 -0.39 -7.62 -5.41
C ILE A 47 0.32 -6.97 -6.61
N ALA A 48 0.31 -7.62 -7.77
CA ALA A 48 0.95 -7.11 -8.98
C ALA A 48 0.34 -5.77 -9.43
N MET A 49 -0.99 -5.68 -9.41
CA MET A 49 -1.72 -4.46 -9.76
C MET A 49 -1.47 -3.32 -8.78
N THR A 50 -1.40 -3.63 -7.48
CA THR A 50 -1.07 -2.65 -6.43
C THR A 50 0.38 -2.17 -6.57
N LEU A 51 1.32 -3.06 -6.91
CA LEU A 51 2.71 -2.70 -7.19
C LEU A 51 2.83 -1.79 -8.41
N PHE A 52 2.08 -2.09 -9.49
CA PHE A 52 2.05 -1.25 -10.67
C PHE A 52 1.48 0.14 -10.36
N ALA A 53 0.32 0.21 -9.68
CA ALA A 53 -0.27 1.47 -9.24
C ALA A 53 0.69 2.29 -8.37
N SER A 54 1.35 1.63 -7.40
CA SER A 54 2.32 2.28 -6.50
C SER A 54 3.56 2.79 -7.22
N THR A 55 4.02 2.07 -8.25
CA THR A 55 5.16 2.52 -9.05
C THR A 55 4.75 3.68 -9.95
N PHE A 56 3.58 3.62 -10.58
CA PHE A 56 3.04 4.69 -11.43
C PHE A 56 2.90 6.00 -10.65
N MET A 57 2.40 5.93 -9.41
CA MET A 57 2.31 7.07 -8.51
C MET A 57 3.63 7.84 -8.33
N LEU A 58 4.78 7.15 -8.34
CA LEU A 58 6.09 7.79 -8.17
C LEU A 58 6.46 8.71 -9.34
N TRP A 59 5.83 8.53 -10.51
CA TRP A 59 6.05 9.35 -11.69
C TRP A 59 5.17 10.60 -11.72
N VAL A 60 4.14 10.66 -10.88
CA VAL A 60 3.26 11.83 -10.77
C VAL A 60 3.83 12.75 -9.68
N PRO A 61 4.28 13.97 -10.01
CA PRO A 61 5.01 14.84 -9.08
C PRO A 61 4.12 15.49 -7.99
N THR A 62 2.96 14.91 -7.66
CA THR A 62 2.06 15.46 -6.65
C THR A 62 2.37 14.91 -5.25
N PRO A 63 2.32 15.74 -4.20
CA PRO A 63 2.46 15.27 -2.82
C PRO A 63 1.41 14.19 -2.52
N GLY A 64 1.87 12.98 -2.19
CA GLY A 64 0.98 11.83 -1.96
C GLY A 64 0.29 11.27 -3.20
N ALA A 65 0.75 11.63 -4.41
CA ALA A 65 0.28 11.18 -5.72
C ALA A 65 -1.24 11.34 -5.97
N SER A 66 -1.91 12.17 -5.16
CA SER A 66 -3.37 12.36 -5.20
C SER A 66 -3.85 12.78 -6.59
N GLY A 67 -4.98 12.21 -7.03
CA GLY A 67 -5.52 12.34 -8.39
C GLY A 67 -4.97 11.28 -9.36
N GLY A 68 -3.64 11.12 -9.44
CA GLY A 68 -3.01 10.09 -10.29
C GLY A 68 -3.21 8.68 -9.75
N THR A 69 -3.09 8.51 -8.43
CA THR A 69 -3.38 7.25 -7.74
C THR A 69 -4.83 6.83 -7.90
N GLU A 70 -5.75 7.79 -7.82
CA GLU A 70 -7.19 7.51 -7.75
C GLU A 70 -7.71 7.05 -9.09
N TRP A 71 -7.24 7.71 -10.16
CA TRP A 71 -7.46 7.26 -11.52
C TRP A 71 -6.79 5.92 -11.79
N ALA A 72 -5.51 5.76 -11.46
CA ALA A 72 -4.80 4.49 -11.71
C ALA A 72 -5.47 3.31 -11.00
N PHE A 73 -5.80 3.44 -9.71
CA PHE A 73 -6.42 2.38 -8.93
C PHE A 73 -7.79 2.00 -9.49
N THR A 74 -8.65 2.99 -9.79
CA THR A 74 -9.98 2.72 -10.34
C THR A 74 -9.91 2.08 -11.73
N VAL A 75 -9.02 2.53 -12.61
CA VAL A 75 -8.82 1.93 -13.94
C VAL A 75 -8.31 0.50 -13.83
N ILE A 76 -7.26 0.28 -13.04
CA ILE A 76 -6.61 -1.04 -12.93
C ILE A 76 -7.54 -2.08 -12.32
N PHE A 77 -8.31 -1.72 -11.29
CA PHE A 77 -9.21 -2.67 -10.61
C PHE A 77 -10.63 -2.71 -11.19
N SER A 78 -10.96 -1.86 -12.16
CA SER A 78 -12.27 -1.90 -12.86
C SER A 78 -12.54 -3.22 -13.57
N THR A 79 -11.50 -3.93 -14.00
CA THR A 79 -11.60 -5.24 -14.66
C THR A 79 -11.89 -6.37 -13.67
N LEU A 80 -11.46 -6.21 -12.41
CA LEU A 80 -11.67 -7.19 -11.34
C LEU A 80 -13.04 -6.99 -10.66
N ILE A 81 -13.48 -5.74 -10.54
CA ILE A 81 -14.69 -5.36 -9.80
C ILE A 81 -15.62 -4.61 -10.77
N THR A 82 -16.47 -5.38 -11.45
CA THR A 82 -17.41 -4.85 -12.44
C THR A 82 -18.58 -4.11 -11.77
N GLY A 83 -18.89 -2.90 -12.27
CA GLY A 83 -20.14 -2.18 -11.94
C GLY A 83 -20.20 -1.50 -10.56
N ALA A 84 -19.15 -1.55 -9.74
CA ALA A 84 -19.16 -1.01 -8.38
C ALA A 84 -18.14 0.12 -8.16
N THR A 85 -18.27 1.23 -8.87
CA THR A 85 -17.38 2.41 -8.76
C THR A 85 -17.29 2.92 -7.31
N ALA A 86 -18.39 2.90 -6.56
CA ALA A 86 -18.41 3.27 -5.15
C ALA A 86 -17.55 2.34 -4.28
N VAL A 87 -17.56 1.04 -4.55
CA VAL A 87 -16.75 0.04 -3.83
C VAL A 87 -15.27 0.23 -4.15
N LEU A 88 -14.93 0.51 -5.42
CA LEU A 88 -13.56 0.82 -5.83
C LEU A 88 -13.01 2.06 -5.13
N ILE A 89 -13.77 3.16 -5.11
CA ILE A 89 -13.37 4.38 -4.39
C ILE A 89 -13.22 4.10 -2.89
N THR A 90 -14.18 3.40 -2.29
CA THR A 90 -14.15 3.07 -0.85
C THR A 90 -12.93 2.20 -0.51
N SER A 91 -12.66 1.17 -1.31
CA SER A 91 -11.51 0.29 -1.11
C SER A 91 -10.18 1.04 -1.23
N MET A 92 -10.07 1.98 -2.18
CA MET A 92 -8.90 2.83 -2.33
C MET A 92 -8.69 3.73 -1.11
N LEU A 93 -9.75 4.35 -0.60
CA LEU A 93 -9.68 5.20 0.59
C LEU A 93 -9.25 4.40 1.82
N LEU A 94 -9.82 3.20 2.01
CA LEU A 94 -9.42 2.28 3.08
C LEU A 94 -7.96 1.84 2.94
N TRP A 95 -7.52 1.50 1.73
CA TRP A 95 -6.13 1.16 1.46
C TRP A 95 -5.19 2.30 1.82
N ARG A 96 -5.49 3.53 1.41
CA ARG A 96 -4.69 4.72 1.76
C ARG A 96 -4.73 5.00 3.26
N PHE A 97 -5.87 4.80 3.92
CA PHE A 97 -5.98 4.92 5.37
C PHE A 97 -5.02 3.99 6.08
N VAL A 98 -5.06 2.70 5.76
CA VAL A 98 -4.23 1.70 6.44
C VAL A 98 -2.74 1.87 6.12
N THR A 99 -2.39 2.16 4.85
CA THR A 99 -0.99 2.16 4.41
C THR A 99 -0.26 3.48 4.62
N TYR A 100 -0.98 4.60 4.58
CA TYR A 100 -0.38 5.93 4.63
C TYR A 100 -0.83 6.73 5.85
N TYR A 101 -2.13 6.93 6.03
CA TYR A 101 -2.63 7.82 7.08
C TYR A 101 -2.47 7.23 8.49
N PHE A 102 -2.66 5.92 8.66
CA PHE A 102 -2.54 5.24 9.94
C PHE A 102 -1.10 5.29 10.48
N GLY A 103 -0.12 5.05 9.62
CA GLY A 103 1.30 5.18 9.98
C GLY A 103 1.67 6.60 10.40
N MET A 104 1.16 7.61 9.69
CA MET A 104 1.35 9.02 10.04
C MET A 104 0.72 9.36 11.40
N PHE A 105 -0.46 8.83 11.68
CA PHE A 105 -1.15 9.02 12.96
C PHE A 105 -0.39 8.39 14.13
N ILE A 106 0.10 7.15 13.99
CA ILE A 106 0.94 6.51 15.00
C ILE A 106 2.24 7.30 15.20
N GLY A 107 2.88 7.73 14.10
CA GLY A 107 4.10 8.54 14.16
C GLY A 107 3.89 9.86 14.92
N PHE A 108 2.74 10.51 14.71
CA PHE A 108 2.37 11.72 15.43
C PHE A 108 2.16 11.47 16.93
N ILE A 109 1.48 10.39 17.31
CA ILE A 109 1.32 10.00 18.72
C ILE A 109 2.68 9.71 19.35
N ALA A 110 3.53 8.94 18.65
CA ALA A 110 4.88 8.62 19.11
C ALA A 110 5.72 9.89 19.31
N TYR A 111 5.60 10.86 18.40
CA TYR A 111 6.26 12.17 18.52
C TYR A 111 5.80 12.94 19.76
N ILE A 112 4.48 13.01 20.03
CA ILE A 112 3.96 13.67 21.24
C ILE A 112 4.50 13.00 22.51
N ILE A 113 4.51 11.67 22.54
CA ILE A 113 5.02 10.89 23.69
C ILE A 113 6.52 11.18 23.88
N LEU A 114 7.31 11.17 22.81
CA LEU A 114 8.75 11.42 22.88
C LEU A 114 9.05 12.84 23.37
N ARG A 115 8.35 13.84 22.80
CA ARG A 115 8.46 15.25 23.21
C ARG A 115 8.10 15.45 24.67
N LYS A 116 7.07 14.75 25.18
CA LYS A 116 6.68 14.80 26.60
C LYS A 116 7.76 14.21 27.53
N ARG A 117 8.59 13.29 27.03
CA ARG A 117 9.72 12.68 27.77
C ARG A 117 10.99 13.53 27.73
N GLY A 118 10.98 14.69 27.07
CA GLY A 118 12.12 15.61 27.02
C GLY A 118 13.30 15.12 26.17
N ILE A 119 13.06 14.17 25.26
CA ILE A 119 14.03 13.68 24.27
C ILE A 119 13.77 14.40 22.93
#